data_AF-A0AAV0CPH5-F1
#
_entry.id   AF-A0AAV0CPH5-F1
#
_cell.length_a   1.000
_cell.length_b   1.000
_cell.length_c   1.000
_cell.angle_alpha   90.00
_cell.angle_beta   90.00
_cell.angle_gamma   90.00
#
_symmetry.space_group_name_H-M   'P 1'
#
loop_
_entity.id
_entity.type
_entity.pdbx_description
1 polymer ?
#
loop_
_entity_poly.entity_id
_entity_poly.type
_entity_poly.pdbx_seq_one_letter_code
_entity_poly.pdbx_strand_id
1 'polypeptide(L)'
;MKKIFSSEEYKSFDFHPLAFTASYGHLEGYAKLAPEKSRMDFSLGLATFNSYICELCGLDRTDRKRDYLIARAFLVFVQMVPECVRIKKFQQRVSQVFQPDEDGIFPTLNPNMFDIKCQLNWETMSERTLEMKNLTDKFDKPLILGDGKGETVECAEHVKQLLHILKSKKLS
;
A
#
# COMPACT_ATOMS: atom_id res chain seq x y z
N MET A 1 20.87 -7.64 10.49
CA MET A 1 20.34 -7.42 9.13
C MET A 1 21.10 -8.37 8.20
N LYS A 2 20.47 -9.47 7.74
CA LYS A 2 21.15 -10.44 6.85
C LYS A 2 21.37 -9.76 5.50
N LYS A 3 22.63 -9.73 5.02
CA LYS A 3 22.97 -9.17 3.70
C LYS A 3 22.39 -10.10 2.63
N ILE A 4 21.55 -9.55 1.77
CA ILE A 4 20.85 -10.27 0.68
C ILE A 4 21.79 -10.47 -0.53
N PHE A 5 22.87 -9.69 -0.63
CA PHE A 5 23.85 -9.75 -1.72
C PHE A 5 25.25 -10.07 -1.19
N SER A 6 26.05 -10.73 -2.02
CA SER A 6 27.45 -11.02 -1.74
C SER A 6 28.29 -9.73 -1.67
N SER A 7 29.42 -9.77 -0.97
CA SER A 7 30.31 -8.61 -0.81
C SER A 7 30.96 -8.12 -2.10
N GLU A 8 30.99 -8.93 -3.15
CA GLU A 8 31.55 -8.57 -4.45
C GLU A 8 30.52 -7.85 -5.33
N GLU A 9 29.26 -8.29 -5.32
CA GLU A 9 28.14 -7.60 -6.00
C GLU A 9 27.88 -6.20 -5.42
N TYR A 10 28.18 -6.01 -4.13
CA TYR A 10 28.03 -4.72 -3.46
C TYR A 10 29.02 -3.65 -3.97
N LYS A 11 30.17 -4.05 -4.51
CA LYS A 11 31.20 -3.09 -4.99
C LYS A 11 30.86 -2.52 -6.37
N SER A 12 30.01 -3.17 -7.15
CA SER A 12 29.54 -2.71 -8.46
C SER A 12 28.21 -1.95 -8.40
N PHE A 13 27.49 -2.02 -7.28
CA PHE A 13 26.24 -1.28 -7.09
C PHE A 13 26.51 0.06 -6.44
N ASP A 14 26.32 1.13 -7.21
CA ASP A 14 26.32 2.48 -6.68
C ASP A 14 25.00 2.71 -5.92
N PHE A 15 25.05 2.57 -4.60
CA PHE A 15 23.89 2.66 -3.72
C PHE A 15 23.62 4.12 -3.34
N HIS A 16 22.44 4.60 -3.71
CA HIS A 16 22.01 5.97 -3.43
C HIS A 16 20.85 5.95 -2.44
N PRO A 17 21.10 6.17 -1.13
CA PRO A 17 20.04 6.16 -0.13
C PRO A 17 18.99 7.23 -0.46
N LEU A 18 17.73 6.93 -0.14
CA LEU A 18 16.64 7.90 -0.18
C LEU A 18 16.62 8.66 1.15
N ALA A 19 16.26 9.94 1.10
CA ALA A 19 16.14 10.79 2.30
C ALA A 19 14.85 10.52 3.12
N PHE A 20 14.10 9.48 2.77
CA PHE A 20 12.81 9.16 3.35
C PHE A 20 12.55 7.66 3.42
N THR A 21 11.60 7.29 4.28
CA THR A 21 11.16 5.89 4.42
C THR A 21 9.92 5.62 3.57
N ALA A 22 9.58 4.34 3.39
CA ALA A 22 8.39 3.93 2.65
C ALA A 22 7.06 4.09 3.44
N SER A 23 7.05 4.84 4.56
CA SER A 23 5.79 5.14 5.26
C SER A 23 4.92 6.06 4.40
N TYR A 24 3.60 5.86 4.38
CA TYR A 24 2.71 6.69 3.59
C TYR A 24 2.86 8.18 3.90
N GLY A 25 3.02 8.58 5.17
CA GLY A 25 3.22 9.98 5.53
C GLY A 25 4.48 10.60 4.90
N HIS A 26 5.60 9.86 4.84
CA HIS A 26 6.79 10.32 4.15
C HIS A 26 6.59 10.37 2.63
N LEU A 27 6.01 9.31 2.05
CA LEU A 27 5.75 9.27 0.61
C LEU A 27 4.82 10.42 0.17
N GLU A 28 3.75 10.68 0.90
CA GLU A 28 2.81 11.78 0.63
C GLU A 28 3.50 13.16 0.75
N GLY A 29 4.35 13.33 1.77
CA GLY A 29 5.14 14.56 1.96
C GLY A 29 6.13 14.83 0.82
N TYR A 30 6.91 13.82 0.42
CA TYR A 30 7.88 13.95 -0.68
C TYR A 30 7.21 14.03 -2.05
N ALA A 31 6.04 13.41 -2.22
CA ALA A 31 5.18 13.58 -3.40
C ALA A 31 4.52 14.96 -3.47
N LYS A 32 4.75 15.84 -2.48
CA LYS A 32 4.20 17.19 -2.36
C LYS A 32 2.69 17.21 -2.53
N LEU A 33 2.00 16.25 -1.90
CA LEU A 33 0.56 16.33 -1.82
C LEU A 33 0.17 17.50 -0.93
N ALA A 34 -0.80 18.28 -1.40
CA ALA A 34 -1.35 19.36 -0.61
C ALA A 34 -1.99 18.77 0.68
N PRO A 35 -2.07 19.52 1.79
CA PRO A 35 -2.61 19.01 3.05
C PRO A 35 -4.04 18.45 2.94
N GLU A 36 -4.83 18.96 2.01
CA GLU A 36 -6.18 18.51 1.68
C GLU A 36 -6.22 17.32 0.69
N LYS A 37 -5.08 16.97 0.10
CA LYS A 37 -4.93 15.86 -0.83
C LYS A 37 -4.41 14.62 -0.12
N SER A 38 -4.95 13.48 -0.51
CA SER A 38 -4.58 12.17 0.02
C SER A 38 -4.08 11.28 -1.10
N ARG A 39 -3.43 10.16 -0.78
CA ARG A 39 -3.15 9.13 -1.79
C ARG A 39 -4.41 8.55 -2.48
N MET A 40 -5.60 8.89 -1.99
CA MET A 40 -6.89 8.70 -2.71
C MET A 40 -6.93 9.43 -4.06
N ASP A 41 -6.16 10.51 -4.22
CA ASP A 41 -6.11 11.32 -5.44
C ASP A 41 -5.18 10.72 -6.51
N PHE A 42 -4.53 9.58 -6.23
CA PHE A 42 -3.73 8.87 -7.23
C PHE A 42 -4.54 7.79 -7.89
N SER A 43 -4.75 7.93 -9.20
CA SER A 43 -5.34 6.89 -10.03
C SER A 43 -4.41 5.70 -10.16
N LEU A 44 -4.83 4.58 -9.61
CA LEU A 44 -4.19 3.28 -9.77
C LEU A 44 -4.66 2.66 -11.09
N GLY A 45 -3.77 1.97 -11.79
CA GLY A 45 -4.08 1.41 -13.10
C GLY A 45 -2.82 0.95 -13.80
N LEU A 46 -2.97 0.04 -14.78
CA LEU A 46 -1.84 -0.51 -15.51
C LEU A 46 -1.04 0.58 -16.23
N ALA A 47 -1.72 1.54 -16.85
CA ALA A 47 -1.09 2.67 -17.53
C ALA A 47 -0.27 3.55 -16.56
N THR A 48 -0.85 3.93 -15.41
CA THR A 48 -0.14 4.70 -14.38
C THR A 48 1.06 3.94 -13.83
N PHE A 49 0.89 2.64 -13.54
CA PHE A 49 1.96 1.79 -13.04
C PHE A 49 3.12 1.70 -14.04
N ASN A 50 2.82 1.45 -15.31
CA ASN A 50 3.81 1.40 -16.38
C ASN A 50 4.51 2.76 -16.59
N SER A 51 3.76 3.87 -16.56
CA SER A 51 4.34 5.21 -16.67
C SER A 51 5.39 5.48 -15.60
N TYR A 52 5.12 5.11 -14.34
CA TYR A 52 6.09 5.28 -13.27
C TYR A 52 7.28 4.31 -13.38
N ILE A 53 7.11 3.09 -13.92
CA ILE A 53 8.25 2.23 -14.24
C ILE A 53 9.16 2.92 -15.25
N CYS A 54 8.60 3.38 -16.37
CA CYS A 54 9.37 4.04 -17.42
C CYS A 54 10.09 5.30 -16.88
N GLU A 55 9.38 6.11 -16.09
CA GLU A 55 9.94 7.31 -15.47
C GLU A 55 11.11 6.98 -14.53
N LEU A 56 10.98 5.95 -13.69
CA LEU A 56 12.05 5.53 -12.78
C LEU A 56 13.23 4.88 -13.52
N CYS A 57 12.99 4.14 -14.60
CA CYS A 57 14.06 3.55 -15.42
C CYS A 57 14.93 4.62 -16.09
N GLY A 58 14.35 5.77 -16.45
CA GLY A 58 15.05 6.90 -17.06
C GLY A 58 15.57 7.94 -16.06
N LEU A 59 15.38 7.73 -14.76
CA LEU A 59 15.63 8.76 -13.75
C LEU A 59 17.13 8.96 -13.49
N ASP A 60 17.63 10.15 -13.79
CA ASP A 60 18.99 10.54 -13.44
C ASP A 60 19.13 10.78 -11.93
N ARG A 61 20.25 10.34 -11.37
CA ARG A 61 20.50 10.41 -9.92
C ARG A 61 20.68 11.83 -9.40
N THR A 62 21.12 12.73 -10.27
CA THR A 62 21.33 14.15 -9.97
C THR A 62 20.08 15.00 -10.20
N ASP A 63 18.98 14.39 -10.67
CA ASP A 63 17.73 15.11 -10.87
C ASP A 63 17.20 15.67 -9.54
N ARG A 64 16.98 16.98 -9.49
CA ARG A 64 16.43 17.68 -8.33
C ARG A 64 15.01 17.21 -7.96
N LYS A 65 14.29 16.60 -8.90
CA LYS A 65 12.95 16.03 -8.71
C LYS A 65 12.99 14.53 -8.38
N ARG A 66 14.16 13.91 -8.30
CA ARG A 66 14.31 12.45 -8.06
C ARG A 66 13.43 11.94 -6.93
N ASP A 67 13.58 12.50 -5.74
CA ASP A 67 12.85 12.04 -4.55
C ASP A 67 11.34 12.23 -4.68
N TYR A 68 10.91 13.31 -5.35
CA TYR A 68 9.50 13.57 -5.65
C TYR A 68 8.92 12.51 -6.59
N LEU A 69 9.63 12.14 -7.65
CA LEU A 69 9.19 11.13 -8.61
C LEU A 69 9.17 9.73 -7.99
N ILE A 70 10.20 9.39 -7.22
CA ILE A 70 10.27 8.11 -6.49
C ILE A 70 9.12 7.99 -5.49
N ALA A 71 8.85 9.05 -4.71
CA ALA A 71 7.76 9.04 -3.75
C ALA A 71 6.40 8.79 -4.41
N ARG A 72 6.11 9.44 -5.55
CA ARG A 72 4.87 9.26 -6.32
C ARG A 72 4.75 7.87 -6.90
N ALA A 73 5.82 7.34 -7.49
CA ALA A 73 5.84 5.98 -8.00
C ALA A 73 5.58 4.96 -6.89
N PHE A 74 6.22 5.14 -5.72
CA PHE A 74 6.05 4.24 -4.58
C PHE A 74 4.64 4.32 -3.98
N LEU A 75 3.97 5.47 -3.99
CA LEU A 75 2.55 5.55 -3.61
C LEU A 75 1.67 4.64 -4.48
N VAL A 76 1.95 4.52 -5.77
CA VAL A 76 1.22 3.62 -6.67
C VAL A 76 1.66 2.17 -6.46
N PHE A 77 2.97 1.90 -6.44
CA PHE A 77 3.49 0.54 -6.35
C PHE A 77 3.13 -0.15 -5.03
N VAL A 78 3.24 0.55 -3.90
CA VAL A 78 2.90 0.00 -2.59
C VAL A 78 1.42 -0.38 -2.53
N GLN A 79 0.54 0.47 -3.08
CA GLN A 79 -0.89 0.18 -3.12
C GLN A 79 -1.21 -0.99 -4.06
N MET A 80 -0.68 -0.99 -5.28
CA MET A 80 -1.03 -2.01 -6.28
C MET A 80 -0.38 -3.37 -6.04
N VAL A 81 0.66 -3.47 -5.21
CA VAL A 81 1.38 -4.72 -4.95
C VAL A 81 1.28 -5.14 -3.47
N PRO A 82 2.04 -4.60 -2.49
CA PRO A 82 1.91 -4.97 -1.09
C PRO A 82 0.50 -4.90 -0.51
N GLU A 83 -0.27 -3.85 -0.78
CA GLU A 83 -1.62 -3.74 -0.20
C GLU A 83 -2.60 -4.73 -0.83
N CYS A 84 -2.43 -5.07 -2.11
CA CYS A 84 -3.22 -6.14 -2.74
C CYS A 84 -2.87 -7.51 -2.16
N VAL A 85 -1.64 -7.73 -1.73
CA VAL A 85 -1.27 -8.96 -1.02
C VAL A 85 -1.87 -8.98 0.39
N ARG A 86 -2.01 -7.82 1.05
CA ARG A 86 -2.52 -7.72 2.43
C ARG A 86 -4.05 -7.74 2.52
N ILE A 87 -4.73 -7.00 1.65
CA ILE A 87 -6.14 -6.62 1.79
C ILE A 87 -6.92 -7.23 0.63
N LYS A 88 -7.70 -8.27 0.95
CA LYS A 88 -8.49 -9.04 0.00
C LYS A 88 -9.49 -8.19 -0.78
N LYS A 89 -10.24 -7.34 -0.06
CA LYS A 89 -11.27 -6.50 -0.69
C LYS A 89 -10.66 -5.44 -1.62
N PHE A 90 -9.46 -4.94 -1.28
CA PHE A 90 -8.74 -4.01 -2.14
C PHE A 90 -8.18 -4.70 -3.39
N GLN A 91 -7.60 -5.91 -3.22
CA GLN A 91 -7.13 -6.75 -4.31
C GLN A 91 -8.23 -7.02 -5.35
N GLN A 92 -9.45 -7.33 -4.92
CA GLN A 92 -10.58 -7.57 -5.82
C GLN A 92 -10.94 -6.34 -6.67
N ARG A 93 -10.82 -5.13 -6.12
CA ARG A 93 -11.04 -3.89 -6.88
C ARG A 93 -9.87 -3.59 -7.81
N VAL A 94 -8.64 -3.77 -7.34
CA VAL A 94 -7.45 -3.58 -8.17
C VAL A 94 -7.37 -4.62 -9.30
N SER A 95 -7.86 -5.85 -9.11
CA SER A 95 -7.85 -6.84 -10.19
C SER A 95 -8.72 -6.42 -11.39
N GLN A 96 -9.73 -5.58 -11.17
CA GLN A 96 -10.59 -5.06 -12.24
C GLN A 96 -9.82 -4.07 -13.14
N VAL A 97 -8.79 -3.37 -12.63
CA VAL A 97 -7.97 -2.46 -13.45
C VAL A 97 -6.99 -3.18 -14.38
N PHE A 98 -6.84 -4.50 -14.22
CA PHE A 98 -6.03 -5.35 -15.08
C PHE A 98 -6.85 -6.08 -16.15
N GLN A 99 -8.15 -5.83 -16.22
CA GLN A 99 -9.02 -6.35 -17.28
C GLN A 99 -9.34 -5.21 -18.24
N PRO A 100 -8.98 -5.32 -19.53
CA PRO A 100 -9.39 -4.32 -20.51
C PRO A 100 -10.90 -4.39 -20.77
N ASP A 101 -11.49 -3.27 -21.16
CA ASP A 101 -12.85 -3.22 -21.67
C ASP A 101 -12.95 -3.74 -23.12
N GLU A 102 -14.14 -3.64 -23.72
CA GLU A 102 -14.43 -4.10 -25.09
C GLU A 102 -13.54 -3.41 -26.14
N ASP A 103 -13.05 -2.20 -25.85
CA ASP A 103 -12.19 -1.40 -26.72
C ASP A 103 -10.68 -1.65 -26.45
N GLY A 104 -10.35 -2.54 -25.50
CA GLY A 104 -8.96 -2.82 -25.13
C GLY A 104 -8.37 -1.81 -24.13
N ILE A 105 -9.19 -0.93 -23.55
CA ILE A 105 -8.74 0.12 -22.64
C ILE A 105 -8.72 -0.43 -21.21
N PHE A 106 -7.59 -0.27 -20.52
CA PHE A 106 -7.47 -0.64 -19.12
C PHE A 106 -8.03 0.49 -18.23
N PRO A 107 -9.02 0.21 -17.35
CA PRO A 107 -9.60 1.23 -16.50
C PRO A 107 -8.65 1.63 -15.37
N THR A 108 -8.98 2.74 -14.71
CA THR A 108 -8.27 3.21 -13.51
C THR A 108 -9.16 3.14 -12.28
N LEU A 109 -8.54 3.14 -11.10
CA LEU A 109 -9.17 3.07 -9.80
C LEU A 109 -8.60 4.16 -8.89
N ASN A 110 -9.47 5.02 -8.37
CA ASN A 110 -9.11 5.90 -7.26
C ASN A 110 -9.45 5.20 -5.94
N PRO A 111 -8.49 5.04 -5.01
CA PRO A 111 -8.78 4.52 -3.67
C PRO A 111 -9.78 5.40 -2.95
N ASN A 112 -10.70 4.80 -2.21
CA ASN A 112 -11.63 5.52 -1.36
C ASN A 112 -11.19 5.48 0.11
N MET A 113 -11.91 6.22 0.97
CA MET A 113 -11.59 6.28 2.41
C MET A 113 -11.53 4.90 3.07
N PHE A 114 -12.37 3.97 2.63
CA PHE A 114 -12.37 2.60 3.14
C PHE A 114 -11.05 1.88 2.85
N ASP A 115 -10.53 2.00 1.63
CA ASP A 115 -9.24 1.40 1.27
C ASP A 115 -8.10 1.98 2.12
N ILE A 116 -8.08 3.31 2.26
CA ILE A 116 -7.07 4.02 3.05
C ILE A 116 -7.12 3.57 4.51
N LYS A 117 -8.32 3.45 5.09
CA LYS A 117 -8.48 2.98 6.48
C LYS A 117 -8.08 1.51 6.63
N CYS A 118 -8.36 0.65 5.65
CA CYS A 118 -7.86 -0.74 5.66
C CYS A 118 -6.33 -0.78 5.71
N GLN A 119 -5.66 0.00 4.85
CA GLN A 119 -4.20 0.09 4.82
C GLN A 119 -3.62 0.60 6.14
N LEU A 120 -4.19 1.69 6.68
CA LEU A 120 -3.73 2.30 7.93
C LEU A 120 -3.94 1.38 9.16
N ASN A 121 -5.00 0.57 9.16
CA ASN A 121 -5.35 -0.28 10.30
C ASN A 121 -4.93 -1.75 10.12
N TRP A 122 -4.19 -2.10 9.07
CA TRP A 122 -3.77 -3.48 8.81
C TRP A 122 -3.05 -4.11 10.02
N GLU A 123 -2.13 -3.36 10.63
CA GLU A 123 -1.40 -3.79 11.83
C GLU A 123 -2.33 -4.00 13.01
N THR A 124 -3.17 -3.00 13.34
CA THR A 124 -4.15 -3.07 14.43
C THR A 124 -5.14 -4.23 14.26
N MET A 125 -5.66 -4.44 13.04
CA MET A 125 -6.53 -5.57 12.73
C MET A 125 -5.83 -6.91 12.93
N SER A 126 -4.56 -7.00 12.52
CA SER A 126 -3.75 -8.21 12.68
C SER A 126 -3.51 -8.54 14.15
N GLU A 127 -3.07 -7.56 14.93
CA GLU A 127 -2.72 -7.75 16.34
C GLU A 127 -3.93 -8.18 17.16
N ARG A 128 -5.05 -7.47 17.03
CA ARG A 128 -6.29 -7.81 17.74
C ARG A 128 -6.80 -9.19 17.37
N THR A 129 -6.74 -9.55 16.08
CA THR A 129 -7.13 -10.88 15.61
C THR A 129 -6.29 -11.98 16.27
N LEU A 130 -4.99 -11.75 16.43
CA LEU A 130 -4.05 -12.71 17.03
C LEU A 130 -4.14 -12.79 18.56
N GLU A 131 -4.84 -11.87 19.20
CA GLU A 131 -5.12 -11.88 20.65
C GLU A 131 -6.43 -12.60 20.98
N MET A 132 -7.34 -12.75 20.01
CA MET A 132 -8.63 -13.40 20.22
C MET A 132 -8.49 -14.92 20.33
N LYS A 133 -9.30 -15.51 21.23
CA LYS A 133 -9.44 -16.97 21.37
C LYS A 133 -10.48 -17.52 20.41
N ASN A 134 -11.59 -16.79 20.21
CA ASN A 134 -12.64 -17.15 19.24
C ASN A 134 -12.80 -16.06 18.18
N LEU A 135 -13.15 -16.48 16.96
CA LEU A 135 -13.27 -15.55 15.83
C LEU A 135 -14.41 -14.54 15.98
N THR A 136 -15.44 -14.89 16.74
CA THR A 136 -16.67 -14.12 16.92
C THR A 136 -16.64 -13.23 18.17
N ASP A 137 -15.62 -13.37 19.02
CA ASP A 137 -15.48 -12.51 20.19
C ASP A 137 -15.25 -11.07 19.74
N LYS A 138 -15.96 -10.14 20.38
CA LYS A 138 -15.86 -8.72 20.06
C LYS A 138 -14.54 -8.15 20.57
N PHE A 139 -13.89 -7.34 19.74
CA PHE A 139 -12.81 -6.48 20.15
C PHE A 139 -13.31 -5.44 21.16
N ASP A 140 -12.49 -5.12 22.16
CA ASP A 140 -12.80 -4.10 23.17
C ASP A 140 -13.16 -2.73 22.56
N LYS A 141 -12.58 -2.43 21.40
CA LYS A 141 -12.86 -1.21 20.62
C LYS A 141 -13.05 -1.59 19.15
N PRO A 142 -14.25 -1.49 18.58
CA PRO A 142 -14.43 -1.70 17.15
C PRO A 142 -13.60 -0.72 16.29
N LEU A 143 -13.21 -1.14 15.09
CA LEU A 143 -12.55 -0.26 14.10
C LEU A 143 -13.56 0.21 13.07
N ILE A 144 -13.60 1.52 12.82
CA ILE A 144 -14.47 2.12 11.79
C ILE A 144 -13.63 2.35 10.53
N LEU A 145 -13.95 1.65 9.45
CA LEU A 145 -13.23 1.72 8.19
C LEU A 145 -13.89 2.66 7.16
N GLY A 146 -14.48 3.78 7.59
CA GLY A 146 -15.11 4.75 6.70
C GLY A 146 -15.51 6.06 7.39
N ASP A 147 -16.35 6.86 6.74
CA ASP A 147 -16.79 8.21 7.16
C ASP A 147 -18.04 8.20 8.07
N GLY A 148 -18.18 7.17 8.91
CA GLY A 148 -19.21 7.11 9.95
C GLY A 148 -20.42 6.21 9.67
N LYS A 149 -20.62 5.78 8.41
CA LYS A 149 -21.50 4.65 8.03
C LYS A 149 -20.73 3.47 7.42
N GLY A 150 -19.40 3.51 7.51
CA GLY A 150 -18.51 2.50 6.93
C GLY A 150 -18.60 1.13 7.61
N GLU A 151 -17.99 0.13 7.00
CA GLU A 151 -17.85 -1.20 7.60
C GLU A 151 -17.11 -1.11 8.94
N THR A 152 -17.75 -1.64 9.98
CA THR A 152 -17.18 -1.74 11.32
C THR A 152 -16.57 -3.13 11.50
N VAL A 153 -15.30 -3.17 11.88
CA VAL A 153 -14.62 -4.41 12.26
C VAL A 153 -14.76 -4.59 13.76
N GLU A 154 -15.65 -5.51 14.15
CA GLU A 154 -15.95 -5.79 15.55
C GLU A 154 -15.22 -7.03 16.06
N CYS A 155 -14.81 -7.95 15.19
CA CYS A 155 -14.24 -9.23 15.58
C CYS A 155 -13.25 -9.76 14.53
N ALA A 156 -12.56 -10.84 14.87
CA ALA A 156 -11.60 -11.51 14.00
C ALA A 156 -12.24 -12.11 12.73
N GLU A 157 -13.51 -12.51 12.79
CA GLU A 157 -14.25 -12.98 11.61
C GLU A 157 -14.39 -11.88 10.55
N HIS A 158 -14.69 -10.64 10.94
CA HIS A 158 -14.72 -9.51 10.01
C HIS A 158 -13.34 -9.29 9.38
N VAL A 159 -12.25 -9.38 10.18
CA VAL A 159 -10.88 -9.26 9.66
C VAL A 159 -10.57 -10.33 8.62
N LYS A 160 -10.99 -11.58 8.85
CA LYS A 160 -10.83 -12.69 7.90
C LYS A 160 -11.50 -12.44 6.55
N GLN A 161 -12.60 -11.69 6.53
CA GLN A 161 -13.27 -11.31 5.28
C GLN A 161 -12.50 -10.21 4.52
N LEU A 162 -11.74 -9.37 5.25
CA LEU A 162 -11.04 -8.20 4.72
C LEU A 162 -9.58 -8.46 4.33
N LEU A 163 -8.85 -9.30 5.06
CA LEU A 163 -7.41 -9.49 4.92
C LEU A 163 -7.05 -10.86 4.36
N HIS A 164 -5.98 -10.92 3.58
CA HIS A 164 -5.34 -12.16 3.13
C HIS A 164 -4.28 -12.64 4.12
N ILE A 165 -3.50 -11.70 4.67
CA ILE A 165 -2.37 -11.99 5.56
C ILE A 165 -2.41 -11.11 6.80
N LEU A 166 -2.01 -11.70 7.92
CA LEU A 166 -1.84 -11.00 9.19
C LEU A 166 -0.35 -10.76 9.44
N LYS A 167 -0.06 -9.71 10.21
CA LYS A 167 1.28 -9.47 10.75
C LYS A 167 1.75 -10.69 11.55
N SER A 168 3.00 -11.12 11.34
CA SER A 168 3.58 -12.20 12.15
C SER A 168 3.76 -11.76 13.61
N LYS A 169 3.29 -12.56 14.57
CA LYS A 169 3.63 -12.39 15.98
C LYS A 169 5.06 -12.89 16.21
N LYS A 170 5.94 -12.05 16.76
CA LYS A 170 7.25 -12.55 17.23
C LYS A 170 6.98 -13.54 18.36
N LEU A 171 7.42 -14.79 18.19
CA LEU A 171 7.51 -15.74 19.28
C LEU A 171 8.64 -15.23 20.19
N SER A 172 8.27 -14.71 21.35
CA SER A 172 9.18 -14.35 22.44
C SER A 172 9.66 -15.59 23.16
#